data_AF-A0A640K839-F1
#
_entry.id   AF-A0A640K839-F1
#
_cell.length_a   1.000
_cell.length_b   1.000
_cell.length_c   1.000
_cell.angle_alpha   90.00
_cell.angle_beta   90.00
_cell.angle_gamma   90.00
#
_symmetry.space_group_name_H-M   'P 1'
#
loop_
_entity.id
_entity.type
_entity.pdbx_description
1 polymer ?
#
loop_
_entity_poly.entity_id
_entity_poly.type
_entity_poly.pdbx_seq_one_letter_code
_entity_poly.pdbx_strand_id
1 'polypeptide(L)'
;MVLLLIAGCLGAYVALCIGAHRWLLHTGQLAKFSQPFTDASGCARSVEYKAVRGDWGAAMVAREIFQDRVYTRHGVHVPATGSPLVIDIGCNIGLFTMFVLGMNPQAIVVAAEPIPGLCALARENTAPYGRQVWVEQVGVSAASVAGAEFLVDPRVMAGSSMYEAEITRAWKAASPFTQLSVIARDNVISGNLPTQPTLLLCSLLEKPFLRWIAVVLLMPVLVLLTIFLLTSPSQRRRLRCECVPFAELLDRSTSRMTDVAMRRRVTDGPIALVKVDVEGSEWDVLQGIADSEWRRIERLVVEVHDIQDRVFRVERLLRGKGFQEVHVAQEEWASHKVLRIHSVFARRTEATE
;
A
#
# COMPACT_ATOMS: atom_id res chain seq x y z
N MET A 1 -35.12 -19.08 25.22
CA MET A 1 -33.75 -19.21 24.68
C MET A 1 -33.69 -19.00 23.17
N VAL A 2 -34.43 -19.77 22.37
CA VAL A 2 -34.48 -19.63 20.89
C VAL A 2 -34.97 -18.24 20.42
N LEU A 3 -36.05 -17.70 21.02
CA LEU A 3 -36.56 -16.36 20.71
C LEU A 3 -35.58 -15.22 21.02
N LEU A 4 -34.79 -15.34 22.09
CA LEU A 4 -33.74 -14.38 22.43
C LEU A 4 -32.57 -14.45 21.44
N LEU A 5 -32.23 -15.65 20.98
CA LEU A 5 -31.23 -15.86 19.93
C LEU A 5 -31.68 -15.23 18.60
N ILE A 6 -32.94 -15.45 18.22
CA ILE A 6 -33.54 -14.87 17.00
C ILE A 6 -33.59 -13.34 17.08
N ALA A 7 -34.01 -12.78 18.20
CA ALA A 7 -34.05 -11.33 18.40
C ALA A 7 -32.64 -10.71 18.37
N GLY A 8 -31.65 -11.38 18.97
CA GLY A 8 -30.24 -10.97 18.90
C GLY A 8 -29.68 -11.01 17.48
N CYS A 9 -29.96 -12.08 16.73
CA CYS A 9 -29.60 -12.19 15.31
C CYS A 9 -30.29 -11.12 14.46
N LEU A 10 -31.57 -10.81 14.72
CA LEU A 10 -32.31 -9.76 14.02
C LEU A 10 -31.76 -8.36 14.33
N GLY A 11 -31.40 -8.08 15.58
CA GLY A 11 -30.78 -6.81 15.97
C GLY A 11 -29.40 -6.63 15.33
N ALA A 12 -28.55 -7.67 15.34
CA ALA A 12 -27.27 -7.67 14.65
C ALA A 12 -27.45 -7.50 13.13
N TYR A 13 -28.46 -8.15 12.57
CA TYR A 13 -28.82 -8.02 11.15
C TYR A 13 -29.21 -6.58 10.78
N VAL A 14 -30.10 -5.94 11.53
CA VAL A 14 -30.52 -4.56 11.29
C VAL A 14 -29.34 -3.60 11.42
N ALA A 15 -28.49 -3.76 12.43
CA ALA A 15 -27.30 -2.93 12.60
C ALA A 15 -26.33 -3.07 11.42
N LEU A 16 -26.15 -4.28 10.90
CA LEU A 16 -25.27 -4.55 9.77
C LEU A 16 -25.83 -3.98 8.46
N CYS A 17 -27.15 -4.05 8.25
CA CYS A 17 -27.83 -3.39 7.13
C CYS A 17 -27.71 -1.86 7.19
N ILE A 18 -27.91 -1.24 8.37
CA ILE A 18 -27.75 0.20 8.55
C ILE A 18 -26.29 0.62 8.34
N GLY A 19 -25.33 -0.16 8.85
CA GLY A 19 -23.91 0.05 8.65
C GLY A 19 -23.53 0.00 7.17
N ALA A 20 -23.96 -1.04 6.47
CA ALA A 20 -23.78 -1.17 5.02
C ALA A 20 -24.43 0.00 4.27
N HIS A 21 -25.66 0.39 4.62
CA HIS A 21 -26.35 1.51 3.98
C HIS A 21 -25.65 2.86 4.19
N ARG A 22 -25.17 3.15 5.41
CA ARG A 22 -24.38 4.36 5.68
C ARG A 22 -23.05 4.35 4.94
N TRP A 23 -22.38 3.20 4.93
CA TRP A 23 -21.15 3.02 4.16
C TRP A 23 -21.38 3.32 2.68
N LEU A 24 -22.45 2.76 2.10
CA LEU A 24 -22.86 3.01 0.71
C LEU A 24 -23.08 4.50 0.41
N LEU A 25 -23.82 5.21 1.26
CA LEU A 25 -24.14 6.63 1.07
C LEU A 25 -22.93 7.56 1.15
N HIS A 26 -21.93 7.19 1.94
CA HIS A 26 -20.72 7.99 2.14
C HIS A 26 -19.53 7.52 1.31
N THR A 27 -19.64 6.40 0.58
CA THR A 27 -18.57 5.89 -0.28
C THR A 27 -18.25 6.90 -1.37
N GLY A 28 -16.96 7.15 -1.63
CA GLY A 28 -16.51 8.11 -2.61
C GLY A 28 -16.33 9.54 -2.09
N GLN A 29 -16.73 9.84 -0.84
CA GLN A 29 -16.53 11.15 -0.22
C GLN A 29 -15.18 11.25 0.47
N LEU A 30 -14.45 12.35 0.29
CA LEU A 30 -13.21 12.60 1.02
C LEU A 30 -13.52 12.82 2.51
N ALA A 31 -12.76 12.16 3.39
CA ALA A 31 -12.85 12.36 4.84
C ALA A 31 -11.47 12.38 5.48
N LYS A 32 -11.42 12.96 6.69
CA LYS A 32 -10.24 12.93 7.54
C LYS A 32 -10.26 11.69 8.43
N PHE A 33 -9.08 11.10 8.59
CA PHE A 33 -8.80 9.95 9.44
C PHE A 33 -7.62 10.28 10.33
N SER A 34 -7.50 9.58 11.45
CA SER A 34 -6.35 9.69 12.35
C SER A 34 -5.77 8.30 12.59
N GLN A 35 -4.46 8.17 12.47
CA GLN A 35 -3.75 6.93 12.68
C GLN A 35 -2.70 7.11 13.79
N PRO A 36 -2.79 6.36 14.90
CA PRO A 36 -1.77 6.38 15.93
C PRO A 36 -0.51 5.63 15.48
N PHE A 37 0.64 6.09 15.95
CA PHE A 37 1.94 5.47 15.73
C PHE A 37 2.92 5.83 16.85
N THR A 38 4.00 5.08 16.98
CA THR A 38 5.12 5.41 17.89
C THR A 38 6.24 6.04 17.08
N ASP A 39 6.77 7.19 17.47
CA ASP A 39 7.89 7.83 16.77
C ASP A 39 9.26 7.18 17.09
N ALA A 40 10.34 7.69 16.51
CA ALA A 40 11.69 7.17 16.71
C ALA A 40 12.19 7.31 18.18
N SER A 41 11.61 8.22 18.96
CA SER A 41 11.93 8.40 20.39
C SER A 41 11.11 7.48 21.32
N GLY A 42 10.20 6.68 20.76
CA GLY A 42 9.30 5.83 21.54
C GLY A 42 8.05 6.55 22.03
N CYS A 43 7.81 7.80 21.62
CA CYS A 43 6.62 8.55 22.03
C CYS A 43 5.42 8.20 21.15
N ALA A 44 4.25 8.08 21.77
CA ALA A 44 2.98 7.92 21.04
C ALA A 44 2.60 9.23 20.34
N ARG A 45 2.32 9.12 19.05
CA ARG A 45 1.91 10.20 18.15
C ARG A 45 0.68 9.78 17.37
N SER A 46 0.05 10.73 16.70
CA SER A 46 -0.97 10.45 15.69
C SER A 46 -0.70 11.30 14.46
N VAL A 47 -1.07 10.75 13.30
CA VAL A 47 -1.06 11.45 12.04
C VAL A 47 -2.49 11.64 11.56
N GLU A 48 -2.81 12.83 11.04
CA GLU A 48 -4.07 13.09 10.37
C GLU A 48 -3.88 13.04 8.86
N TYR A 49 -4.72 12.29 8.17
CA TYR A 49 -4.68 12.17 6.71
C TYR A 49 -6.08 12.20 6.14
N LYS A 50 -6.19 12.60 4.88
CA LYS A 50 -7.42 12.54 4.10
C LYS A 50 -7.39 11.29 3.21
N ALA A 51 -8.50 10.59 3.17
CA ALA A 51 -8.74 9.46 2.27
C ALA A 51 -10.20 9.44 1.83
N VAL A 52 -10.51 8.67 0.78
CA VAL A 52 -11.88 8.49 0.33
C VAL A 52 -12.58 7.48 1.24
N ARG A 53 -13.74 7.87 1.80
CA ARG A 53 -14.59 6.95 2.56
C ARG A 53 -15.04 5.81 1.67
N GLY A 54 -15.06 4.61 2.24
CA GLY A 54 -15.41 3.39 1.52
C GLY A 54 -14.30 2.86 0.60
N ASP A 55 -13.13 3.51 0.57
CA ASP A 55 -11.92 2.84 0.13
C ASP A 55 -11.51 1.80 1.18
N TRP A 56 -11.52 0.54 0.78
CA TRP A 56 -11.16 -0.57 1.66
C TRP A 56 -9.65 -0.61 1.96
N GLY A 57 -8.84 0.03 1.11
CA GLY A 57 -7.37 0.00 1.21
C GLY A 57 -6.80 1.00 2.21
N ALA A 58 -7.20 2.28 2.15
CA ALA A 58 -6.49 3.35 2.86
C ALA A 58 -6.31 3.15 4.38
N ALA A 59 -7.36 2.70 5.09
CA ALA A 59 -7.26 2.47 6.53
C ALA A 59 -6.41 1.23 6.89
N MET A 60 -6.46 0.19 6.05
CA MET A 60 -5.63 -1.00 6.19
C MET A 60 -4.15 -0.66 5.96
N VAL A 61 -3.84 0.01 4.85
CA VAL A 61 -2.50 0.47 4.50
C VAL A 61 -1.94 1.42 5.57
N ALA A 62 -2.77 2.33 6.11
CA ALA A 62 -2.35 3.19 7.21
C ALA A 62 -1.94 2.38 8.44
N ARG A 63 -2.69 1.34 8.80
CA ARG A 63 -2.30 0.47 9.91
C ARG A 63 -1.01 -0.29 9.63
N GLU A 64 -0.85 -0.86 8.44
CA GLU A 64 0.35 -1.60 8.04
C GLU A 64 1.62 -0.75 8.12
N ILE A 65 1.52 0.51 7.66
CA ILE A 65 2.64 1.45 7.66
C ILE A 65 2.96 1.90 9.09
N PHE A 66 1.95 2.38 9.82
CA PHE A 66 2.17 3.11 11.08
C PHE A 66 2.23 2.22 12.32
N GLN A 67 1.49 1.11 12.35
CA GLN A 67 1.48 0.17 13.48
C GLN A 67 2.37 -1.03 13.20
N ASP A 68 2.15 -1.72 12.08
CA ASP A 68 2.86 -2.97 11.79
C ASP A 68 4.27 -2.73 11.23
N ARG A 69 4.56 -1.48 10.82
CA ARG A 69 5.85 -1.00 10.33
C ARG A 69 6.43 -1.92 9.25
N VAL A 70 5.58 -2.34 8.31
CA VAL A 70 5.93 -3.36 7.29
C VAL A 70 7.16 -2.95 6.47
N TYR A 71 7.35 -1.66 6.21
CA TYR A 71 8.48 -1.15 5.43
C TYR A 71 9.79 -0.95 6.22
N THR A 72 9.79 -1.12 7.55
CA THR A 72 10.97 -0.93 8.40
C THR A 72 11.26 -2.18 9.25
N ARG A 73 11.64 -3.27 8.56
CA ARG A 73 12.01 -4.56 9.16
C ARG A 73 13.38 -5.01 8.64
N HIS A 74 13.93 -6.06 9.25
CA HIS A 74 15.18 -6.69 8.78
C HIS A 74 16.36 -5.69 8.61
N GLY A 75 16.49 -4.73 9.53
CA GLY A 75 17.55 -3.72 9.50
C GLY A 75 17.30 -2.54 8.55
N VAL A 76 16.26 -2.61 7.71
CA VAL A 76 15.77 -1.45 6.94
C VAL A 76 14.96 -0.55 7.86
N HIS A 77 15.32 0.74 7.92
CA HIS A 77 14.66 1.73 8.76
C HIS A 77 14.91 3.14 8.22
N VAL A 78 14.10 4.10 8.70
CA VAL A 78 14.34 5.53 8.48
C VAL A 78 15.37 6.00 9.52
N PRO A 79 16.54 6.56 9.13
CA PRO A 79 17.50 7.09 10.10
C PRO A 79 16.86 8.16 10.98
N ALA A 80 17.03 8.03 12.31
CA ALA A 80 16.40 8.91 13.29
C ALA A 80 17.05 10.31 13.39
N THR A 81 18.28 10.47 12.87
CA THR A 81 19.07 11.70 12.97
C THR A 81 19.56 12.17 11.60
N GLY A 82 19.98 13.44 11.55
CA GLY A 82 20.40 14.09 10.30
C GLY A 82 19.24 14.31 9.33
N SER A 83 19.56 14.63 8.08
CA SER A 83 18.60 14.86 7.00
C SER A 83 18.67 13.74 5.93
N PRO A 84 18.21 12.52 6.27
CA PRO A 84 18.25 11.40 5.33
C PRO A 84 17.36 11.68 4.13
N LEU A 85 17.84 11.28 2.95
CA LEU A 85 17.05 11.30 1.72
C LEU A 85 16.30 9.99 1.57
N VAL A 86 14.97 10.06 1.43
CA VAL A 86 14.09 8.92 1.20
C VAL A 86 13.36 9.08 -0.12
N ILE A 87 13.31 8.01 -0.93
CA ILE A 87 12.54 7.98 -2.18
C ILE A 87 11.35 7.04 -2.01
N ASP A 88 10.13 7.53 -2.25
CA ASP A 88 8.86 6.82 -2.09
C ASP A 88 8.20 6.61 -3.47
N ILE A 89 8.47 5.46 -4.09
CA ILE A 89 7.95 5.14 -5.43
C ILE A 89 6.63 4.39 -5.29
N GLY A 90 5.58 4.98 -5.87
CA GLY A 90 4.19 4.56 -5.68
C GLY A 90 3.68 5.01 -4.31
N CYS A 91 3.74 6.31 -4.05
CA CYS A 91 3.41 6.85 -2.73
C CYS A 91 1.90 6.85 -2.43
N ASN A 92 1.05 6.58 -3.42
CA ASN A 92 -0.41 6.58 -3.29
C ASN A 92 -0.90 7.93 -2.71
N ILE A 93 -1.63 7.92 -1.58
CA ILE A 93 -2.07 9.13 -0.87
C ILE A 93 -1.03 9.70 0.13
N GLY A 94 0.21 9.24 0.08
CA GLY A 94 1.35 9.79 0.82
C GLY A 94 1.57 9.22 2.23
N LEU A 95 0.92 8.12 2.61
CA LEU A 95 0.99 7.59 3.99
C LEU A 95 2.41 7.20 4.42
N PHE A 96 3.19 6.55 3.55
CA PHE A 96 4.57 6.17 3.88
C PHE A 96 5.47 7.40 3.98
N THR A 97 5.34 8.36 3.06
CA THR A 97 5.98 9.67 3.17
C THR A 97 5.69 10.37 4.53
N MET A 98 4.44 10.37 4.99
CA MET A 98 4.08 10.93 6.30
C MET A 98 4.69 10.14 7.46
N PHE A 99 4.78 8.81 7.35
CA PHE A 99 5.46 7.95 8.32
C PHE A 99 6.94 8.30 8.43
N VAL A 100 7.65 8.46 7.29
CA VAL A 100 9.06 8.86 7.25
C VAL A 100 9.28 10.17 8.01
N LEU A 101 8.44 11.18 7.77
CA LEU A 101 8.54 12.48 8.41
C LEU A 101 8.11 12.47 9.89
N GLY A 102 7.25 11.51 10.26
CA GLY A 102 6.93 11.21 11.65
C GLY A 102 8.08 10.52 12.39
N MET A 103 8.91 9.74 11.70
CA MET A 103 10.11 9.11 12.27
C MET A 103 11.27 10.11 12.36
N ASN A 104 11.48 10.90 11.32
CA ASN A 104 12.50 11.94 11.26
C ASN A 104 11.95 13.21 10.59
N PRO A 105 11.62 14.25 11.36
CA PRO A 105 11.11 15.52 10.83
C PRO A 105 12.09 16.29 9.93
N GLN A 106 13.37 15.90 9.89
CA GLN A 106 14.41 16.49 9.03
C GLN A 106 14.66 15.68 7.74
N ALA A 107 13.95 14.56 7.55
CA ALA A 107 14.07 13.76 6.34
C ALA A 107 13.62 14.55 5.11
N ILE A 108 14.34 14.36 4.00
CA ILE A 108 13.98 14.88 2.68
C ILE A 108 13.31 13.74 1.92
N VAL A 109 12.10 13.94 1.42
CA VAL A 109 11.35 12.89 0.73
C VAL A 109 11.04 13.32 -0.71
N VAL A 110 11.44 12.48 -1.67
CA VAL A 110 10.98 12.55 -3.06
C VAL A 110 10.02 11.39 -3.28
N ALA A 111 8.79 11.70 -3.66
CA ALA A 111 7.71 10.73 -3.81
C ALA A 111 7.16 10.77 -5.23
N ALA A 112 6.75 9.62 -5.77
CA ALA A 112 6.22 9.49 -7.12
C ALA A 112 4.87 8.77 -7.09
N GLU A 113 3.86 9.37 -7.73
CA GLU A 113 2.53 8.78 -7.90
C GLU A 113 1.94 9.15 -9.27
N PRO A 114 1.74 8.18 -10.19
CA PRO A 114 1.23 8.47 -11.53
C PRO A 114 -0.22 8.96 -11.54
N ILE A 115 -1.08 8.48 -10.62
CA ILE A 115 -2.51 8.73 -10.69
C ILE A 115 -2.81 10.15 -10.20
N PRO A 116 -3.38 11.04 -11.05
CA PRO A 116 -3.53 12.46 -10.71
C PRO A 116 -4.31 12.71 -9.41
N GLY A 117 -5.39 11.96 -9.18
CA GLY A 117 -6.22 12.08 -7.98
C GLY A 117 -5.48 11.65 -6.70
N LEU A 118 -4.68 10.59 -6.77
CA LEU A 118 -3.88 10.10 -5.64
C LEU A 118 -2.72 11.04 -5.36
N CYS A 119 -2.01 11.49 -6.39
CA CYS A 119 -0.93 12.47 -6.26
C CYS A 119 -1.42 13.80 -5.67
N ALA A 120 -2.58 14.30 -6.09
CA ALA A 120 -3.19 15.49 -5.51
C ALA A 120 -3.48 15.28 -4.01
N LEU A 121 -4.03 14.13 -3.65
CA LEU A 121 -4.33 13.78 -2.27
C LEU A 121 -3.05 13.60 -1.42
N ALA A 122 -2.00 12.99 -1.97
CA ALA A 122 -0.68 12.91 -1.34
C ALA A 122 -0.13 14.30 -1.05
N ARG A 123 -0.16 15.22 -2.03
CA ARG A 123 0.28 16.60 -1.83
C ARG A 123 -0.52 17.31 -0.73
N GLU A 124 -1.83 17.10 -0.66
CA GLU A 124 -2.65 17.67 0.42
C GLU A 124 -2.30 17.08 1.79
N ASN A 125 -2.10 15.77 1.87
CA ASN A 125 -1.76 15.06 3.10
C ASN A 125 -0.35 15.42 3.60
N THR A 126 0.61 15.61 2.70
CA THR A 126 1.99 15.95 3.05
C THR A 126 2.24 17.45 3.17
N ALA A 127 1.29 18.32 2.78
CA ALA A 127 1.42 19.77 2.86
C ALA A 127 1.86 20.29 4.26
N PRO A 128 1.40 19.74 5.39
CA PRO A 128 1.83 20.19 6.73
C PRO A 128 3.32 20.03 7.00
N TYR A 129 4.01 19.13 6.29
CA TYR A 129 5.44 18.86 6.48
C TYR A 129 6.34 19.83 5.67
N GLY A 130 5.75 20.69 4.86
CA GLY A 130 6.42 21.82 4.24
C GLY A 130 7.40 21.44 3.12
N ARG A 131 8.54 22.16 3.07
CA ARG A 131 9.45 22.22 1.91
C ARG A 131 10.34 20.99 1.72
N GLN A 132 10.23 20.00 2.60
CA GLN A 132 11.09 18.80 2.60
C GLN A 132 10.50 17.67 1.74
N VAL A 133 9.27 17.83 1.25
CA VAL A 133 8.53 16.80 0.52
C VAL A 133 8.28 17.24 -0.93
N TRP A 134 8.63 16.37 -1.87
CA TRP A 134 8.50 16.61 -3.30
C TRP A 134 7.72 15.47 -3.92
N VAL A 135 6.42 15.70 -4.18
CA VAL A 135 5.53 14.70 -4.79
C VAL A 135 5.41 14.98 -6.29
N GLU A 136 5.97 14.09 -7.11
CA GLU A 136 5.89 14.12 -8.57
C GLU A 136 4.73 13.28 -9.08
N GLN A 137 4.03 13.81 -10.08
CA GLN A 137 2.90 13.11 -10.71
C GLN A 137 3.39 12.26 -11.90
N VAL A 138 4.23 11.27 -11.60
CA VAL A 138 4.80 10.34 -12.58
C VAL A 138 4.85 8.94 -11.99
N GLY A 139 4.74 7.93 -12.85
CA GLY A 139 5.18 6.58 -12.52
C GLY A 139 6.70 6.48 -12.71
N VAL A 140 7.32 5.49 -12.07
CA VAL A 140 8.72 5.16 -12.34
C VAL A 140 8.78 3.86 -13.12
N SER A 141 9.62 3.79 -14.14
CA SER A 141 9.76 2.59 -14.98
C SER A 141 11.13 2.53 -15.66
N ALA A 142 11.37 1.51 -16.47
CA ALA A 142 12.68 1.28 -17.11
C ALA A 142 13.06 2.36 -18.13
N ALA A 143 12.08 3.03 -18.73
CA ALA A 143 12.26 4.05 -19.76
C ALA A 143 11.14 5.09 -19.68
N SER A 144 11.30 6.25 -20.33
CA SER A 144 10.24 7.26 -20.35
C SER A 144 9.08 6.81 -21.26
N VAL A 145 7.86 6.84 -20.73
CA VAL A 145 6.62 6.45 -21.42
C VAL A 145 5.56 7.53 -21.15
N ALA A 146 5.15 8.27 -22.18
CA ALA A 146 4.24 9.40 -22.01
C ALA A 146 2.78 9.02 -21.68
N GLY A 147 2.35 7.79 -21.98
CA GLY A 147 0.95 7.39 -21.90
C GLY A 147 0.76 5.95 -21.44
N ALA A 148 1.51 5.53 -20.43
CA ALA A 148 1.34 4.24 -19.80
C ALA A 148 -0.07 4.11 -19.23
N GLU A 149 -0.72 2.97 -19.45
CA GLU A 149 -2.13 2.79 -19.11
C GLU A 149 -2.28 2.12 -17.75
N PHE A 150 -2.97 2.79 -16.83
CA PHE A 150 -3.28 2.30 -15.49
C PHE A 150 -4.77 1.99 -15.38
N LEU A 151 -5.09 0.84 -14.79
CA LEU A 151 -6.46 0.53 -14.38
C LEU A 151 -6.65 0.96 -12.92
N VAL A 152 -7.58 1.87 -12.69
CA VAL A 152 -7.87 2.44 -11.37
C VAL A 152 -9.31 2.12 -10.98
N ASP A 153 -9.51 1.61 -9.76
CA ASP A 153 -10.83 1.45 -9.14
C ASP A 153 -10.90 2.37 -7.89
N PRO A 154 -11.76 3.39 -7.87
CA PRO A 154 -11.84 4.32 -6.73
C PRO A 154 -12.32 3.67 -5.43
N ARG A 155 -12.77 2.41 -5.47
CA ARG A 155 -13.16 1.63 -4.28
C ARG A 155 -11.99 0.88 -3.64
N VAL A 156 -10.90 0.66 -4.40
CA VAL A 156 -9.69 -0.03 -3.95
C VAL A 156 -8.50 0.68 -4.59
N MET A 157 -8.15 1.86 -4.06
CA MET A 157 -7.19 2.73 -4.72
C MET A 157 -5.74 2.26 -4.57
N ALA A 158 -5.45 1.50 -3.50
CA ALA A 158 -4.14 0.87 -3.29
C ALA A 158 -3.73 0.00 -4.49
N GLY A 159 -4.62 -0.87 -4.99
CA GLY A 159 -4.34 -1.79 -6.10
C GLY A 159 -4.36 -1.20 -7.51
N SER A 160 -4.10 0.10 -7.68
CA SER A 160 -4.07 0.75 -9.00
C SER A 160 -2.81 0.32 -9.76
N SER A 161 -2.95 -0.25 -10.96
CA SER A 161 -1.83 -0.94 -11.61
C SER A 161 -1.86 -0.90 -13.14
N MET A 162 -0.68 -0.93 -13.76
CA MET A 162 -0.49 -1.20 -15.20
C MET A 162 -0.69 -2.69 -15.56
N TYR A 163 -0.55 -3.57 -14.57
CA TYR A 163 -0.55 -5.03 -14.70
C TYR A 163 -1.71 -5.71 -13.93
N GLU A 164 -2.86 -5.03 -13.78
CA GLU A 164 -4.03 -5.55 -13.00
C GLU A 164 -4.40 -6.99 -13.34
N ALA A 165 -4.39 -7.32 -14.64
CA ALA A 165 -4.79 -8.63 -15.11
C ALA A 165 -3.86 -9.76 -14.63
N GLU A 166 -2.59 -9.44 -14.37
CA GLU A 166 -1.59 -10.39 -13.89
C GLU A 166 -1.64 -10.51 -12.38
N ILE A 167 -1.62 -9.38 -11.65
CA ILE A 167 -1.65 -9.36 -10.18
C ILE A 167 -2.95 -9.97 -9.63
N THR A 168 -4.09 -9.75 -10.30
CA THR A 168 -5.39 -10.29 -9.88
C THR A 168 -5.68 -11.69 -10.41
N ARG A 169 -4.80 -12.30 -11.21
CA ARG A 169 -5.06 -13.60 -11.86
C ARG A 169 -5.32 -14.70 -10.82
N ALA A 170 -4.48 -14.76 -9.78
CA ALA A 170 -4.63 -15.72 -8.69
C ALA A 170 -5.91 -15.46 -7.88
N TRP A 171 -6.23 -14.18 -7.62
CA TRP A 171 -7.48 -13.79 -6.97
C TRP A 171 -8.71 -14.23 -7.76
N LYS A 172 -8.74 -13.95 -9.07
CA LYS A 172 -9.85 -14.31 -9.98
C LYS A 172 -10.00 -15.83 -10.13
N ALA A 173 -8.91 -16.60 -10.00
CA ALA A 173 -8.94 -18.06 -10.02
C ALA A 173 -9.38 -18.68 -8.68
N ALA A 174 -9.28 -17.94 -7.57
CA ALA A 174 -9.73 -18.40 -6.26
C ALA A 174 -11.26 -18.53 -6.22
N SER A 175 -11.76 -19.52 -5.46
CA SER A 175 -13.20 -19.69 -5.30
C SER A 175 -13.82 -18.49 -4.57
N PRO A 176 -15.11 -18.16 -4.80
CA PRO A 176 -15.79 -17.10 -4.06
C PRO A 176 -15.74 -17.28 -2.53
N PHE A 177 -15.73 -18.54 -2.05
CA PHE A 177 -15.60 -18.85 -0.62
C PHE A 177 -14.21 -18.51 -0.09
N THR A 178 -13.17 -18.78 -0.89
CA THR A 178 -11.79 -18.41 -0.57
C THR A 178 -11.66 -16.89 -0.53
N GLN A 179 -12.16 -16.18 -1.54
CA GLN A 179 -12.14 -14.72 -1.59
C GLN A 179 -12.85 -14.11 -0.37
N LEU A 180 -14.04 -14.61 -0.04
CA LEU A 180 -14.81 -14.16 1.13
C LEU A 180 -14.06 -14.44 2.44
N SER A 181 -13.43 -15.61 2.56
CA SER A 181 -12.65 -15.96 3.74
C SER A 181 -11.40 -15.10 3.89
N VAL A 182 -10.74 -14.74 2.79
CA VAL A 182 -9.59 -13.82 2.78
C VAL A 182 -10.02 -12.44 3.28
N ILE A 183 -11.06 -11.85 2.66
CA ILE A 183 -11.60 -10.54 3.07
C ILE A 183 -11.95 -10.54 4.56
N ALA A 184 -12.61 -11.60 5.04
CA ALA A 184 -13.00 -11.73 6.44
C ALA A 184 -11.78 -11.82 7.38
N ARG A 185 -10.75 -12.59 7.01
CA ARG A 185 -9.51 -12.73 7.80
C ARG A 185 -8.72 -11.42 7.85
N ASP A 186 -8.58 -10.73 6.73
CA ASP A 186 -7.88 -9.45 6.69
C ASP A 186 -8.62 -8.42 7.54
N ASN A 187 -9.96 -8.38 7.49
CA ASN A 187 -10.72 -7.50 8.37
C ASN A 187 -10.62 -7.86 9.87
N VAL A 188 -10.34 -9.12 10.21
CA VAL A 188 -9.99 -9.50 11.60
C VAL A 188 -8.59 -8.98 11.97
N ILE A 189 -7.61 -9.12 11.08
CA ILE A 189 -6.26 -8.58 11.28
C ILE A 189 -6.34 -7.06 11.48
N SER A 190 -7.09 -6.36 10.63
CA SER A 190 -7.35 -4.91 10.73
C SER A 190 -8.19 -4.50 11.95
N GLY A 191 -8.79 -5.44 12.69
CA GLY A 191 -9.64 -5.15 13.84
C GLY A 191 -11.04 -4.61 13.49
N ASN A 192 -11.44 -4.69 12.22
CA ASN A 192 -12.76 -4.27 11.73
C ASN A 192 -13.86 -5.31 12.05
N LEU A 193 -13.47 -6.58 12.17
CA LEU A 193 -14.39 -7.67 12.49
C LEU A 193 -13.99 -8.43 13.76
N PRO A 194 -14.96 -8.93 14.55
CA PRO A 194 -14.68 -9.70 15.75
C PRO A 194 -13.99 -11.02 15.43
N THR A 195 -12.84 -11.28 16.07
CA THR A 195 -11.94 -12.40 15.76
C THR A 195 -12.63 -13.77 15.76
N GLN A 196 -13.09 -14.25 16.92
CA GLN A 196 -13.59 -15.62 17.08
C GLN A 196 -14.80 -15.98 16.18
N PRO A 197 -15.89 -15.20 16.14
CA PRO A 197 -17.02 -15.54 15.26
C PRO A 197 -16.66 -15.47 13.77
N THR A 198 -15.76 -14.56 13.39
CA THR A 198 -15.33 -14.42 11.99
C THR A 198 -14.42 -15.58 11.57
N LEU A 199 -13.50 -16.03 12.43
CA LEU A 199 -12.66 -17.19 12.17
C LEU A 199 -13.48 -18.50 12.14
N LEU A 200 -14.50 -18.62 12.99
CA LEU A 200 -15.45 -19.74 12.93
C LEU A 200 -16.17 -19.75 11.57
N LEU A 201 -16.69 -18.61 11.13
CA LEU A 201 -17.31 -18.47 9.82
C LEU A 201 -16.36 -18.86 8.68
N CYS A 202 -15.10 -18.42 8.72
CA CYS A 202 -14.07 -18.82 7.75
C CYS A 202 -13.84 -20.34 7.74
N SER A 203 -13.78 -20.98 8.92
CA SER A 203 -13.61 -22.44 9.02
C SER A 203 -14.80 -23.23 8.46
N LEU A 204 -16.02 -22.67 8.53
CA LEU A 204 -17.20 -23.25 7.91
C LEU A 204 -17.12 -23.15 6.38
N LEU A 205 -16.67 -22.01 5.84
CA LEU A 205 -16.51 -21.79 4.40
C LEU A 205 -15.54 -22.78 3.74
N GLU A 206 -14.50 -23.21 4.46
CA GLU A 206 -13.53 -24.19 3.96
C GLU A 206 -14.11 -25.61 3.84
N LYS A 207 -15.09 -25.96 4.67
CA LYS A 207 -15.66 -27.32 4.73
C LYS A 207 -16.80 -27.51 3.70
N PRO A 208 -16.75 -28.53 2.82
CA PRO A 208 -17.72 -28.72 1.72
C PRO A 208 -19.19 -28.71 2.12
N PHE A 209 -19.54 -29.38 3.21
CA PHE A 209 -20.93 -29.49 3.67
C PHE A 209 -21.35 -28.33 4.57
N LEU A 210 -20.41 -27.80 5.37
CA LEU A 210 -20.73 -26.74 6.35
C LEU A 210 -20.76 -25.34 5.74
N ARG A 211 -20.12 -25.11 4.58
CA ARG A 211 -20.11 -23.80 3.93
C ARG A 211 -21.50 -23.27 3.60
N TRP A 212 -22.47 -24.15 3.35
CA TRP A 212 -23.85 -23.74 3.10
C TRP A 212 -24.52 -23.12 4.32
N ILE A 213 -24.14 -23.53 5.53
CA ILE A 213 -24.57 -22.88 6.78
C ILE A 213 -24.06 -21.43 6.80
N ALA A 214 -22.77 -21.23 6.49
CA ALA A 214 -22.17 -19.90 6.41
C ALA A 214 -22.82 -19.03 5.33
N VAL A 215 -23.10 -19.58 4.15
CA VAL A 215 -23.77 -18.86 3.05
C VAL A 215 -25.17 -18.42 3.46
N VAL A 216 -25.96 -19.30 4.08
CA VAL A 216 -27.32 -18.97 4.55
C VAL A 216 -27.28 -17.85 5.60
N LEU A 217 -26.34 -17.94 6.56
CA LEU A 217 -26.14 -16.90 7.57
C LEU A 217 -25.73 -15.54 6.96
N LEU A 218 -24.94 -15.55 5.89
CA LEU A 218 -24.46 -14.34 5.21
C LEU A 218 -25.37 -13.85 4.09
N MET A 219 -26.38 -14.62 3.69
CA MET A 219 -27.20 -14.38 2.50
C MET A 219 -27.74 -12.95 2.42
N PRO A 220 -28.28 -12.35 3.51
CA PRO A 220 -28.77 -10.98 3.45
C PRO A 220 -27.66 -9.93 3.16
N VAL A 221 -26.47 -10.14 3.71
CA VAL A 221 -25.29 -9.28 3.47
C VAL A 221 -24.82 -9.43 2.03
N LEU A 222 -24.77 -10.67 1.54
CA LEU A 222 -24.39 -10.98 0.17
C LEU A 222 -25.39 -10.40 -0.83
N VAL A 223 -26.70 -10.42 -0.52
CA VAL A 223 -27.73 -9.78 -1.35
C VAL A 223 -27.55 -8.27 -1.39
N LEU A 224 -27.34 -7.61 -0.24
CA LEU A 224 -27.09 -6.17 -0.21
C LEU A 224 -25.81 -5.78 -0.96
N LEU A 225 -24.73 -6.55 -0.76
CA LEU A 225 -23.48 -6.37 -1.48
C LEU A 225 -23.67 -6.58 -2.99
N THR A 226 -24.45 -7.60 -3.39
CA THR A 226 -24.74 -7.88 -4.81
C THR A 226 -25.57 -6.76 -5.42
N ILE A 227 -26.62 -6.30 -4.74
CA ILE A 227 -27.41 -5.14 -5.17
C ILE A 227 -26.50 -3.93 -5.32
N PHE A 228 -25.62 -3.65 -4.36
CA PHE A 228 -24.64 -2.58 -4.50
C PHE A 228 -23.73 -2.75 -5.71
N LEU A 229 -23.11 -3.91 -5.90
CA LEU A 229 -22.20 -4.16 -7.03
C LEU A 229 -22.91 -4.06 -8.39
N LEU A 230 -24.20 -4.43 -8.46
CA LEU A 230 -25.01 -4.35 -9.68
C LEU A 230 -25.55 -2.94 -9.95
N THR A 231 -25.91 -2.20 -8.90
CA THR A 231 -26.48 -0.85 -9.00
C THR A 231 -25.44 0.25 -9.02
N SER A 232 -24.24 -0.03 -8.51
CA SER A 232 -23.10 0.86 -8.58
C SER A 232 -22.34 0.55 -9.87
N PRO A 233 -22.40 1.43 -10.90
CA PRO A 233 -21.68 1.19 -12.14
C PRO A 233 -20.20 0.97 -11.85
N SER A 234 -19.56 0.05 -12.60
CA SER A 234 -18.12 -0.15 -12.51
C SER A 234 -17.42 1.20 -12.65
N GLN A 235 -16.85 1.68 -11.55
CA GLN A 235 -16.10 2.95 -11.55
C GLN A 235 -14.66 2.75 -12.03
N ARG A 236 -14.33 1.56 -12.54
CA ARG A 236 -13.01 1.27 -13.09
C ARG A 236 -12.75 2.16 -14.29
N ARG A 237 -11.62 2.87 -14.26
CA ARG A 237 -11.19 3.78 -15.32
C ARG A 237 -9.80 3.40 -15.78
N ARG A 238 -9.59 3.48 -17.08
CA ARG A 238 -8.24 3.46 -17.68
C ARG A 238 -7.75 4.90 -17.72
N LEU A 239 -6.63 5.15 -17.06
CA LEU A 239 -5.96 6.45 -17.09
C LEU A 239 -4.64 6.30 -17.83
N ARG A 240 -4.27 7.30 -18.63
CA ARG A 240 -2.95 7.37 -19.24
C ARG A 240 -2.10 8.32 -18.42
N CYS A 241 -1.00 7.80 -17.91
CA CYS A 241 -0.08 8.52 -17.06
C CYS A 241 1.33 8.44 -17.65
N GLU A 242 2.13 9.46 -17.33
CA GLU A 242 3.53 9.46 -17.69
C GLU A 242 4.32 8.57 -16.72
N CYS A 243 5.26 7.81 -17.24
CA CYS A 243 6.27 7.08 -16.47
C CYS A 243 7.66 7.53 -16.91
N VAL A 244 8.60 7.61 -15.97
CA VAL A 244 9.97 8.08 -16.22
C VAL A 244 11.00 7.18 -15.53
N PRO A 245 12.26 7.15 -15.98
CA PRO A 245 13.35 6.51 -15.24
C PRO A 245 13.60 7.15 -13.88
N PHE A 246 14.29 6.43 -13.00
CA PHE A 246 14.62 6.91 -11.66
C PHE A 246 15.41 8.22 -11.68
N ALA A 247 16.37 8.36 -12.61
CA ALA A 247 17.14 9.59 -12.82
C ALA A 247 16.24 10.81 -13.08
N GLU A 248 15.30 10.65 -14.01
CA GLU A 248 14.42 11.74 -14.43
C GLU A 248 13.45 12.14 -13.32
N LEU A 249 13.03 11.21 -12.45
CA LEU A 249 12.30 11.54 -11.23
C LEU A 249 13.11 12.52 -10.35
N LEU A 250 14.38 12.22 -10.08
CA LEU A 250 15.25 13.08 -9.27
C LEU A 250 15.49 14.45 -9.94
N ASP A 251 15.70 14.47 -11.25
CA ASP A 251 15.88 15.71 -12.02
C ASP A 251 14.63 16.62 -11.97
N ARG A 252 13.44 16.04 -12.12
CA ARG A 252 12.17 16.80 -12.04
C ARG A 252 11.98 17.41 -10.66
N SER A 253 12.26 16.65 -9.60
CA SER A 253 12.17 17.16 -8.23
C SER A 253 13.18 18.26 -7.94
N THR A 254 14.43 18.07 -8.38
CA THR A 254 15.51 19.04 -8.13
C THR A 254 15.35 20.35 -8.90
N SER A 255 14.76 20.31 -10.10
CA SER A 255 14.52 21.51 -10.93
C SER A 255 13.71 22.59 -10.21
N ARG A 256 12.81 22.19 -9.31
CA ARG A 256 11.92 23.08 -8.54
C ARG A 256 12.43 23.41 -7.15
N MET A 257 13.49 22.74 -6.68
CA MET A 257 14.13 22.99 -5.38
C MET A 257 14.93 24.29 -5.43
N THR A 258 14.53 25.30 -4.66
CA THR A 258 15.28 26.57 -4.56
C THR A 258 16.46 26.49 -3.59
N ASP A 259 16.41 25.58 -2.62
CA ASP A 259 17.49 25.37 -1.65
C ASP A 259 18.62 24.57 -2.32
N VAL A 260 19.80 25.18 -2.42
CA VAL A 260 20.96 24.60 -3.10
C VAL A 260 21.51 23.39 -2.35
N ALA A 261 21.49 23.40 -1.00
CA ALA A 261 21.99 22.29 -0.20
C ALA A 261 21.06 21.07 -0.32
N MET A 262 19.74 21.30 -0.28
CA MET A 262 18.74 20.26 -0.51
C MET A 262 18.85 19.71 -1.94
N ARG A 263 18.96 20.59 -2.94
CA ARG A 263 19.12 20.19 -4.34
C ARG A 263 20.35 19.28 -4.50
N ARG A 264 21.50 19.71 -3.99
CA ARG A 264 22.74 18.91 -4.04
C ARG A 264 22.61 17.58 -3.29
N ARG A 265 21.91 17.55 -2.15
CA ARG A 265 21.62 16.31 -1.42
C ARG A 265 20.82 15.33 -2.28
N VAL A 266 19.82 15.80 -3.02
CA VAL A 266 18.98 14.95 -3.89
C VAL A 266 19.71 14.54 -5.16
N THR A 267 20.55 15.39 -5.75
CA THR A 267 21.30 15.08 -6.97
C THR A 267 22.47 14.12 -6.70
N ASP A 268 23.28 14.37 -5.65
CA ASP A 268 24.56 13.68 -5.46
C ASP A 268 24.66 12.89 -4.15
N GLY A 269 23.81 13.20 -3.17
CA GLY A 269 23.91 12.63 -1.83
C GLY A 269 23.50 11.16 -1.74
N PRO A 270 23.86 10.48 -0.63
CA PRO A 270 23.40 9.13 -0.36
C PRO A 270 21.88 9.11 -0.17
N ILE A 271 21.26 8.04 -0.65
CA ILE A 271 19.84 7.76 -0.53
C ILE A 271 19.70 6.75 0.61
N ALA A 272 19.22 7.23 1.75
CA ALA A 272 19.14 6.45 2.98
C ALA A 272 18.15 5.28 2.86
N LEU A 273 17.06 5.49 2.13
CA LEU A 273 16.02 4.49 1.89
C LEU A 273 15.29 4.74 0.57
N VAL A 274 15.07 3.68 -0.20
CA VAL A 274 14.11 3.67 -1.32
C VAL A 274 13.00 2.66 -1.00
N LYS A 275 11.74 3.09 -1.08
CA LYS A 275 10.55 2.24 -1.05
C LYS A 275 10.03 2.10 -2.47
N VAL A 276 9.77 0.86 -2.90
CA VAL A 276 9.11 0.56 -4.16
C VAL A 276 7.90 -0.32 -3.87
N ASP A 277 6.72 0.23 -4.10
CA ASP A 277 5.48 -0.54 -4.12
C ASP A 277 4.59 0.13 -5.17
N VAL A 278 4.46 -0.56 -6.30
CA VAL A 278 3.90 -0.06 -7.57
C VAL A 278 3.01 -1.12 -8.23
N GLU A 279 2.52 -2.06 -7.42
CA GLU A 279 1.48 -3.01 -7.79
C GLU A 279 1.77 -3.76 -9.10
N GLY A 280 2.88 -4.49 -9.18
CA GLY A 280 3.23 -5.35 -10.30
C GLY A 280 4.25 -4.79 -11.28
N SER A 281 4.64 -3.51 -11.15
CA SER A 281 5.62 -2.84 -12.02
C SER A 281 7.04 -2.81 -11.43
N GLU A 282 7.29 -3.58 -10.37
CA GLU A 282 8.49 -3.46 -9.54
C GLU A 282 9.76 -3.73 -10.34
N TRP A 283 9.73 -4.76 -11.18
CA TRP A 283 10.87 -5.12 -12.02
C TRP A 283 11.26 -3.99 -12.98
N ASP A 284 10.28 -3.30 -13.57
CA ASP A 284 10.52 -2.20 -14.49
C ASP A 284 11.14 -1.00 -13.76
N VAL A 285 10.67 -0.69 -12.55
CA VAL A 285 11.28 0.34 -11.69
C VAL A 285 12.76 0.03 -11.46
N LEU A 286 13.09 -1.19 -11.00
CA LEU A 286 14.47 -1.55 -10.67
C LEU A 286 15.40 -1.54 -11.89
N GLN A 287 14.89 -1.91 -13.06
CA GLN A 287 15.64 -1.86 -14.33
C GLN A 287 15.89 -0.42 -14.80
N GLY A 288 15.07 0.54 -14.37
CA GLY A 288 15.24 1.96 -14.68
C GLY A 288 16.21 2.72 -13.78
N ILE A 289 16.81 2.06 -12.78
CA ILE A 289 17.83 2.65 -11.90
C ILE A 289 19.21 2.43 -12.52
N ALA A 290 19.93 3.53 -12.78
CA ALA A 290 21.27 3.52 -13.32
C ALA A 290 22.32 3.08 -12.28
N ASP A 291 23.48 2.60 -12.74
CA ASP A 291 24.55 2.12 -11.85
C ASP A 291 25.10 3.20 -10.91
N SER A 292 25.13 4.46 -11.35
CA SER A 292 25.51 5.61 -10.51
C SER A 292 24.53 5.80 -9.34
N GLU A 293 23.25 5.55 -9.56
CA GLU A 293 22.18 5.71 -8.56
C GLU A 293 22.14 4.52 -7.61
N TRP A 294 22.32 3.30 -8.13
CA TRP A 294 22.45 2.09 -7.32
C TRP A 294 23.53 2.20 -6.26
N ARG A 295 24.64 2.88 -6.55
CA ARG A 295 25.74 3.10 -5.59
C ARG A 295 25.36 4.05 -4.46
N ARG A 296 24.37 4.91 -4.67
CA ARG A 296 23.90 5.89 -3.68
C ARG A 296 22.88 5.30 -2.71
N ILE A 297 22.17 4.22 -3.09
CA ILE A 297 21.13 3.60 -2.28
C ILE A 297 21.76 2.74 -1.17
N GLU A 298 21.50 3.11 0.08
CA GLU A 298 21.96 2.40 1.28
C GLU A 298 21.03 1.25 1.67
N ARG A 299 19.71 1.52 1.62
CA ARG A 299 18.65 0.59 2.02
C ARG A 299 17.52 0.64 1.02
N LEU A 300 16.88 -0.50 0.79
CA LEU A 300 15.78 -0.68 -0.15
C LEU A 300 14.74 -1.60 0.47
N VAL A 301 13.47 -1.25 0.29
CA VAL A 301 12.34 -2.16 0.50
C VAL A 301 11.48 -2.17 -0.76
N VAL A 302 11.19 -3.37 -1.26
CA VAL A 302 10.38 -3.57 -2.47
C VAL A 302 9.24 -4.52 -2.13
N GLU A 303 8.00 -4.08 -2.25
CA GLU A 303 6.85 -4.99 -2.23
C GLU A 303 6.68 -5.58 -3.63
N VAL A 304 6.89 -6.88 -3.76
CA VAL A 304 6.97 -7.60 -5.03
C VAL A 304 5.76 -8.50 -5.20
N HIS A 305 5.03 -8.27 -6.29
CA HIS A 305 4.09 -9.25 -6.83
C HIS A 305 4.86 -10.37 -7.52
N ASP A 306 4.81 -11.58 -6.95
CA ASP A 306 5.60 -12.71 -7.44
C ASP A 306 5.00 -13.37 -8.70
N ILE A 307 5.23 -12.72 -9.84
CA ILE A 307 4.85 -13.16 -11.17
C ILE A 307 6.11 -13.57 -11.94
N GLN A 308 6.18 -14.80 -12.43
CA GLN A 308 7.35 -15.34 -13.17
C GLN A 308 8.65 -15.27 -12.33
N ASP A 309 8.60 -15.79 -11.09
CA ASP A 309 9.71 -15.86 -10.15
C ASP A 309 10.39 -14.50 -9.91
N ARG A 310 9.57 -13.43 -9.87
CA ARG A 310 10.05 -12.05 -9.75
C ARG A 310 10.80 -11.83 -8.46
N VAL A 311 10.35 -12.42 -7.36
CA VAL A 311 11.04 -12.31 -6.06
C VAL A 311 12.48 -12.79 -6.17
N PHE A 312 12.71 -13.97 -6.77
CA PHE A 312 14.05 -14.52 -6.98
C PHE A 312 14.91 -13.61 -7.87
N ARG A 313 14.33 -13.07 -8.94
CA ARG A 313 15.04 -12.16 -9.85
C ARG A 313 15.43 -10.85 -9.16
N VAL A 314 14.53 -10.28 -8.36
CA VAL A 314 14.79 -9.09 -7.54
C VAL A 314 15.91 -9.38 -6.55
N GLU A 315 15.83 -10.49 -5.81
CA GLU A 315 16.87 -10.87 -4.84
C GLU A 315 18.26 -10.96 -5.51
N ARG A 316 18.33 -11.64 -6.67
CA ARG A 316 19.57 -11.78 -7.44
C ARG A 316 20.10 -10.43 -7.93
N LEU A 317 19.23 -9.55 -8.40
CA LEU A 317 19.61 -8.19 -8.84
C LEU A 317 20.22 -7.42 -7.67
N LEU A 318 19.56 -7.41 -6.50
CA LEU A 318 20.03 -6.65 -5.33
C LEU A 318 21.38 -7.18 -4.83
N ARG A 319 21.56 -8.51 -4.76
CA ARG A 319 22.87 -9.10 -4.45
C ARG A 319 23.93 -8.69 -5.48
N GLY A 320 23.58 -8.69 -6.77
CA GLY A 320 24.46 -8.24 -7.86
C GLY A 320 24.82 -6.75 -7.80
N LYS A 321 23.96 -5.90 -7.22
CA LYS A 321 24.24 -4.48 -6.96
C LYS A 321 25.02 -4.24 -5.65
N GLY A 322 25.43 -5.30 -4.95
CA GLY A 322 26.30 -5.24 -3.77
C GLY A 322 25.57 -5.00 -2.45
N PHE A 323 24.28 -5.29 -2.37
CA PHE A 323 23.59 -5.38 -1.07
C PHE A 323 23.96 -6.72 -0.40
N GLN A 324 24.58 -6.65 0.78
CA GLN A 324 25.09 -7.84 1.49
C GLN A 324 23.96 -8.60 2.20
N GLU A 325 23.01 -7.86 2.78
CA GLU A 325 21.87 -8.43 3.49
C GLU A 325 20.62 -8.20 2.67
N VAL A 326 20.09 -9.30 2.13
CA VAL A 326 18.83 -9.33 1.39
C VAL A 326 17.93 -10.35 2.06
N HIS A 327 16.75 -9.91 2.47
CA HIS A 327 15.75 -10.71 3.19
C HIS A 327 14.43 -10.64 2.46
N VAL A 328 13.81 -11.79 2.23
CA VAL A 328 12.46 -11.90 1.72
C VAL A 328 11.54 -12.24 2.88
N ALA A 329 10.46 -11.50 3.03
CA ALA A 329 9.40 -11.80 3.96
C ALA A 329 8.05 -11.78 3.22
N GLN A 330 7.09 -12.52 3.76
CA GLN A 330 5.69 -12.43 3.37
C GLN A 330 4.90 -12.03 4.61
N GLU A 331 4.10 -10.97 4.50
CA GLU A 331 3.26 -10.49 5.57
C GLU A 331 2.15 -11.51 5.92
N GLU A 332 1.61 -11.41 7.13
CA GLU A 332 0.64 -12.39 7.62
C GLU A 332 -0.77 -12.26 6.99
N TRP A 333 -0.99 -11.25 6.15
CA TRP A 333 -2.25 -11.00 5.46
C TRP A 333 -2.66 -12.18 4.58
N ALA A 334 -3.94 -12.54 4.66
CA ALA A 334 -4.48 -13.62 3.85
C ALA A 334 -4.50 -13.23 2.36
N SER A 335 -4.74 -11.94 2.06
CA SER A 335 -4.63 -11.37 0.72
C SER A 335 -3.23 -11.53 0.11
N HIS A 336 -2.16 -11.24 0.86
CA HIS A 336 -0.79 -11.32 0.38
C HIS A 336 -0.42 -12.74 -0.04
N LYS A 337 -0.93 -13.76 0.66
CA LYS A 337 -0.75 -15.17 0.30
C LYS A 337 -1.43 -15.53 -1.03
N VAL A 338 -2.64 -15.02 -1.26
CA VAL A 338 -3.40 -15.29 -2.49
C VAL A 338 -2.86 -14.49 -3.67
N LEU A 339 -2.48 -13.23 -3.44
CA LEU A 339 -1.91 -12.34 -4.45
C LEU A 339 -0.41 -12.56 -4.68
N ARG A 340 0.22 -13.44 -3.88
CA ARG A 340 1.66 -13.78 -3.91
C ARG A 340 2.56 -12.54 -3.73
N ILE A 341 2.17 -11.67 -2.81
CA ILE A 341 2.89 -10.46 -2.45
C ILE A 341 3.97 -10.82 -1.43
N HIS A 342 5.17 -10.27 -1.61
CA HIS A 342 6.31 -10.45 -0.72
C HIS A 342 7.09 -9.14 -0.60
N SER A 343 7.55 -8.80 0.60
CA SER A 343 8.51 -7.71 0.78
C SER A 343 9.94 -8.22 0.69
N VAL A 344 10.74 -7.58 -0.16
CA VAL A 344 12.19 -7.79 -0.26
C VAL A 344 12.90 -6.60 0.37
N PHE A 345 13.60 -6.85 1.47
CA PHE A 345 14.41 -5.89 2.19
C PHE A 345 15.87 -6.07 1.81
N ALA A 346 16.56 -4.99 1.49
CA ALA A 346 17.99 -5.02 1.21
C ALA A 346 18.71 -3.86 1.89
N ARG A 347 19.88 -4.14 2.48
CA ARG A 347 20.75 -3.11 3.04
C ARG A 347 22.22 -3.36 2.71
N ARG A 348 22.95 -2.28 2.56
CA ARG A 348 24.41 -2.32 2.57
C ARG A 348 24.89 -2.41 4.01
N THR A 349 25.96 -3.15 4.26
CA THR A 349 26.65 -3.07 5.55
C THR A 349 27.19 -1.64 5.68
N GLU A 350 26.93 -0.98 6.82
CA GLU A 350 27.53 0.33 7.08
C GLU A 350 29.04 0.17 6.95
N ALA A 351 29.66 1.03 6.13
CA ALA A 351 31.11 1.11 6.11
C ALA A 351 31.54 1.41 7.54
N THR A 352 32.28 0.49 8.15
CA THR A 352 32.95 0.76 9.41
C THR A 352 33.91 1.90 9.12
N GLU A 353 33.55 3.12 9.53
CA GLU A 353 34.43 4.29 9.46
C GLU A 353 35.74 4.05 10.22
#